data_AF-A0A4Z1NQV7-F1
#
_entry.id   AF-A0A4Z1NQV7-F1
#
_cell.length_a   1.000
_cell.length_b   1.000
_cell.length_c   1.000
_cell.angle_alpha   90.00
_cell.angle_beta   90.00
_cell.angle_gamma   90.00
#
_symmetry.space_group_name_H-M   'P 1'
#
loop_
_entity.id
_entity.type
_entity.pdbx_description
1 polymer ?
#
loop_
_entity_poly.entity_id
_entity_poly.type
_entity_poly.pdbx_seq_one_letter_code
_entity_poly.pdbx_strand_id
1 'polypeptide(L)'
;MNAEIRGNPPAVNATTFTDGNNVATSIVAYLNAAYHRRAGFPIQHGNLRAINLGTPTAPEWYCPEHLQIMPYQPWTGLVPSTHSADMINAACLVPGEVKAAIMERGREALGIISAVGNNAILTGSGLAIGDQMMRIPMRQIPAPVLNYRSGNTVAPHSNDGQWNLSHRIFATKCDLYRLHFVANTHAVHAFSLSATGSPLYAALTRYLGHTPPPPIIGRSTHTINVPPTSALLAPLLGAFPIPNKRQMVVWIHPNGDKAQYVNFRTLLDRELGYSSFCITHAKLLKNWGDLGGFAANNAMKINVRVGSMGVNHHVDLAPSLPTQSAPSNYKLLLQHTMIIGADVTHPGGDVKCIGVLRGPILLRQRSFRISISMLGYLLSKWRANNKDPKNNDLPRHILYFRDGVSDSQSGGVRYSSGLYETPSYPVLQRTSSSTKPGTCVDSGITNPVYFDFYLQSHKAIKGTARPAHYFVLHDDNNFTAEQLQDLVHKLCFTYARSSTSVSYAAPAYYADRLCGRVRNYFSGYLSNTRTPRTVLVPPEVTQADATYNDFMRDWNAPGRLLQTGLPAPNGRGNPWHTELDDTTFWI
;
A
#
# COMPACT_ATOMS: atom_id res chain seq x y z
N MET A 1 -22.07 12.71 -17.14
CA MET A 1 -22.26 11.87 -18.35
C MET A 1 -20.88 11.44 -18.81
N ASN A 2 -20.49 10.19 -18.59
CA ASN A 2 -19.24 9.66 -19.14
C ASN A 2 -19.51 9.29 -20.60
N ALA A 3 -19.12 10.16 -21.53
CA ALA A 3 -19.03 9.78 -22.94
C ALA A 3 -17.83 8.85 -23.10
N GLU A 4 -18.02 7.55 -22.83
CA GLU A 4 -17.04 6.54 -23.23
C GLU A 4 -17.08 6.42 -24.76
N ILE A 5 -15.95 6.70 -25.41
CA ILE A 5 -15.74 6.36 -26.83
C ILE A 5 -15.59 4.84 -26.92
N ARG A 6 -16.69 4.09 -26.93
CA ARG A 6 -16.70 2.66 -27.27
C ARG A 6 -17.15 2.48 -28.71
N GLY A 7 -16.30 1.82 -29.49
CA GLY A 7 -16.48 1.62 -30.94
C GLY A 7 -15.58 2.56 -31.74
N ASN A 8 -15.25 2.15 -32.98
CA ASN A 8 -14.49 2.96 -33.93
C ASN A 8 -15.50 3.86 -34.66
N PRO A 9 -15.77 5.10 -34.20
CA PRO A 9 -16.83 5.90 -34.79
C PRO A 9 -16.36 6.39 -36.17
N PRO A 10 -17.24 6.41 -37.19
CA PRO A 10 -16.89 6.96 -38.49
C PRO A 10 -16.52 8.45 -38.36
N ALA A 11 -15.71 8.95 -39.30
CA ALA A 11 -15.37 10.36 -39.38
C ALA A 11 -16.63 11.21 -39.61
N VAL A 12 -16.62 12.48 -39.17
CA VAL A 12 -17.78 13.40 -39.31
C VAL A 12 -18.23 13.49 -40.77
N ASN A 13 -17.31 13.48 -41.73
CA ASN A 13 -17.59 13.46 -43.17
C ASN A 13 -18.15 12.13 -43.72
N ALA A 14 -17.97 11.02 -43.01
CA ALA A 14 -18.36 9.67 -43.44
C ALA A 14 -19.60 9.14 -42.68
N THR A 15 -20.08 9.87 -41.68
CA THR A 15 -21.21 9.45 -40.85
C THR A 15 -22.50 10.04 -41.39
N THR A 16 -23.51 9.19 -41.59
CA THR A 16 -24.86 9.56 -41.97
C THR A 16 -25.86 9.20 -40.88
N PHE A 17 -26.94 9.96 -40.80
CA PHE A 17 -28.07 9.67 -39.92
C PHE A 17 -29.37 10.10 -40.61
N THR A 18 -30.49 9.56 -40.13
CA THR A 18 -31.81 9.97 -40.59
C THR A 18 -32.27 11.13 -39.72
N ASP A 19 -32.57 12.28 -40.33
CA ASP A 19 -33.05 13.45 -39.60
C ASP A 19 -34.52 13.29 -39.16
N GLY A 20 -35.05 14.28 -38.44
CA GLY A 20 -36.45 14.28 -37.97
C GLY A 20 -37.51 14.30 -39.07
N ASN A 21 -37.12 14.46 -40.34
CA ASN A 21 -37.99 14.44 -41.52
C ASN A 21 -37.86 13.12 -42.31
N ASN A 22 -37.23 12.09 -41.74
CA ASN A 22 -36.92 10.81 -42.40
C ASN A 22 -35.98 10.94 -43.60
N VAL A 23 -35.15 11.99 -43.67
CA VAL A 23 -34.17 12.16 -44.74
C VAL A 23 -32.80 11.67 -44.29
N ALA A 24 -32.21 10.76 -45.06
CA ALA A 24 -30.83 10.34 -44.85
C ALA A 24 -29.88 11.48 -45.23
N THR A 25 -29.15 12.00 -44.25
CA THR A 25 -28.23 13.12 -44.42
C THR A 25 -26.89 12.84 -43.76
N SER A 26 -25.81 13.48 -44.22
CA SER A 26 -24.51 13.38 -43.55
C SER A 26 -24.45 14.34 -42.37
N ILE A 27 -23.65 14.03 -41.35
CA ILE A 27 -23.43 14.93 -40.21
C ILE A 27 -22.92 16.30 -40.72
N VAL A 28 -21.98 16.31 -41.67
CA VAL A 28 -21.48 17.56 -42.26
C VAL A 28 -22.59 18.34 -42.96
N ALA A 29 -23.39 17.70 -43.82
CA ALA A 29 -24.44 18.36 -44.57
C ALA A 29 -25.52 18.93 -43.64
N TYR A 30 -25.93 18.16 -42.63
CA TYR A 30 -26.90 18.60 -41.63
C TYR A 30 -26.37 19.74 -40.76
N LEU A 31 -25.17 19.61 -40.20
CA LEU A 31 -24.59 20.64 -39.34
C LEU A 31 -24.34 21.93 -40.13
N ASN A 32 -23.85 21.83 -41.37
CA ASN A 32 -23.74 22.98 -42.26
C ASN A 32 -25.12 23.59 -42.53
N ALA A 33 -26.13 22.81 -42.93
CA ALA A 33 -27.46 23.36 -43.23
C ALA A 33 -28.18 23.96 -42.01
N ALA A 34 -28.07 23.34 -40.84
CA ALA A 34 -28.76 23.73 -39.61
C ALA A 34 -28.06 24.91 -38.92
N TYR A 35 -26.72 24.94 -38.90
CA TYR A 35 -25.95 25.93 -38.16
C TYR A 35 -25.32 27.03 -39.04
N HIS A 36 -25.25 26.90 -40.38
CA HIS A 36 -24.79 28.00 -41.27
C HIS A 36 -25.66 29.26 -41.20
N ARG A 37 -26.94 29.18 -40.79
CA ARG A 37 -27.78 30.39 -40.67
C ARG A 37 -27.32 31.34 -39.56
N ARG A 38 -26.43 30.91 -38.66
CA ARG A 38 -25.69 31.79 -37.74
C ARG A 38 -24.27 31.94 -38.27
N ALA A 39 -23.98 33.08 -38.89
CA ALA A 39 -22.83 33.38 -39.75
C ALA A 39 -21.40 33.33 -39.12
N GLY A 40 -21.07 32.36 -38.25
CA GLY A 40 -19.83 32.39 -37.47
C GLY A 40 -18.96 31.13 -37.41
N PHE A 41 -19.44 29.93 -37.78
CA PHE A 41 -18.75 28.67 -37.45
C PHE A 41 -18.82 27.61 -38.56
N PRO A 42 -18.05 27.74 -39.66
CA PRO A 42 -17.92 26.68 -40.65
C PRO A 42 -17.13 25.49 -40.07
N ILE A 43 -17.51 24.26 -40.44
CA ILE A 43 -16.77 23.05 -40.07
C ILE A 43 -15.41 23.06 -40.78
N GLN A 44 -14.32 23.22 -40.03
CA GLN A 44 -12.96 23.30 -40.59
C GLN A 44 -12.26 21.94 -40.57
N HIS A 45 -12.63 21.05 -39.63
CA HIS A 45 -11.96 19.77 -39.39
C HIS A 45 -12.91 18.58 -39.56
N GLY A 46 -13.54 18.45 -40.73
CA GLY A 46 -14.50 17.38 -41.04
C GLY A 46 -13.91 15.96 -41.04
N ASN A 47 -12.58 15.81 -40.93
CA ASN A 47 -11.88 14.54 -40.77
C ASN A 47 -11.84 14.02 -39.33
N LEU A 48 -12.22 14.84 -38.34
CA LEU A 48 -12.33 14.40 -36.95
C LEU A 48 -13.51 13.44 -36.76
N ARG A 49 -13.51 12.70 -35.65
CA ARG A 49 -14.58 11.75 -35.31
C ARG A 49 -15.74 12.47 -34.63
N ALA A 50 -16.98 12.16 -35.03
CA ALA A 50 -18.16 12.73 -34.38
C ALA A 50 -18.28 12.20 -32.93
N ILE A 51 -18.79 13.04 -32.02
CA ILE A 51 -19.01 12.67 -30.62
C ILE A 51 -20.50 12.39 -30.42
N ASN A 52 -20.85 11.19 -29.94
CA ASN A 52 -22.21 10.86 -29.52
C ASN A 52 -22.41 11.33 -28.07
N LEU A 53 -23.32 12.28 -27.84
CA LEU A 53 -23.74 12.72 -26.50
C LEU A 53 -25.09 12.12 -26.06
N GLY A 54 -25.77 11.43 -26.97
CA GLY A 54 -27.01 10.68 -26.71
C GLY A 54 -26.74 9.26 -26.20
N THR A 55 -27.73 8.37 -26.33
CA THR A 55 -27.57 6.96 -25.95
C THR A 55 -27.14 6.11 -27.16
N PRO A 56 -26.65 4.87 -26.97
CA PRO A 56 -26.38 3.97 -28.09
C PRO A 56 -27.62 3.64 -28.94
N THR A 57 -28.81 3.66 -28.35
CA THR A 57 -30.08 3.36 -29.02
C THR A 57 -30.78 4.59 -29.60
N ALA A 58 -30.42 5.79 -29.14
CA ALA A 58 -30.87 7.08 -29.66
C ALA A 58 -29.67 8.05 -29.72
N PRO A 59 -28.82 7.93 -30.76
CA PRO A 59 -27.58 8.67 -30.84
C PRO A 59 -27.81 10.15 -31.20
N GLU A 60 -27.06 11.04 -30.56
CA GLU A 60 -27.01 12.47 -30.87
C GLU A 60 -25.58 12.87 -31.19
N TRP A 61 -25.32 13.21 -32.46
CA TRP A 61 -23.96 13.42 -32.96
C TRP A 61 -23.59 14.90 -33.03
N TYR A 62 -22.39 15.21 -32.52
CA TYR A 62 -21.83 16.56 -32.49
C TYR A 62 -20.43 16.59 -33.10
N CYS A 63 -20.06 17.73 -33.72
CA CYS A 63 -18.70 17.97 -34.18
C CYS A 63 -17.81 18.36 -32.98
N PRO A 64 -16.64 17.73 -32.77
CA PRO A 64 -15.72 18.08 -31.68
C PRO A 64 -15.33 19.57 -31.66
N GLU A 65 -15.19 20.22 -32.82
CA GLU A 65 -14.74 21.62 -32.89
C GLU A 65 -15.80 22.62 -32.41
N HIS A 66 -17.05 22.20 -32.28
CA HIS A 66 -18.15 23.00 -31.75
C HIS A 66 -18.43 22.70 -30.27
N LEU A 67 -17.65 21.81 -29.65
CA LEU A 67 -17.83 21.41 -28.27
C LEU A 67 -16.76 22.05 -27.38
N GLN A 68 -17.19 22.56 -26.23
CA GLN A 68 -16.30 23.03 -25.18
C GLN A 68 -16.37 22.07 -24.00
N ILE A 69 -15.20 21.67 -23.49
CA ILE A 69 -15.13 20.93 -22.23
C ILE A 69 -15.48 21.92 -21.12
N MET A 70 -16.55 21.63 -20.38
CA MET A 70 -16.94 22.49 -19.25
C MET A 70 -15.84 22.48 -18.18
N PRO A 71 -15.54 23.64 -17.59
CA PRO A 71 -14.53 23.72 -16.54
C PRO A 71 -14.97 22.95 -15.28
N TYR A 72 -14.00 22.63 -14.42
CA TYR A 72 -14.22 22.00 -13.10
C TYR A 72 -14.83 20.59 -13.13
N GLN A 73 -14.73 19.87 -14.25
CA GLN A 73 -15.08 18.45 -14.28
C GLN A 73 -13.98 17.61 -13.59
N PRO A 74 -14.34 16.73 -12.64
CA PRO A 74 -13.36 15.89 -11.96
C PRO A 74 -12.80 14.83 -12.90
N TRP A 75 -11.47 14.69 -12.94
CA TRP A 75 -10.82 13.56 -13.58
C TRP A 75 -10.98 12.32 -12.69
N THR A 76 -11.73 11.32 -13.17
CA THR A 76 -12.01 10.08 -12.42
C THR A 76 -11.09 8.92 -12.80
N GLY A 77 -10.28 9.07 -13.85
CA GLY A 77 -9.32 8.08 -14.29
C GLY A 77 -8.04 8.04 -13.44
N LEU A 78 -7.22 7.01 -13.65
CA LEU A 78 -5.88 7.00 -13.09
C LEU A 78 -5.04 8.10 -13.76
N VAL A 79 -4.35 8.92 -12.97
CA VAL A 79 -3.45 9.94 -13.50
C VAL A 79 -2.32 9.25 -14.27
N PRO A 80 -2.03 9.64 -15.53
CA PRO A 80 -0.94 9.07 -16.30
C PRO A 80 0.40 9.15 -15.55
N SER A 81 1.25 8.14 -15.74
CA SER A 81 2.57 8.08 -15.09
C SER A 81 3.47 9.28 -15.45
N THR A 82 3.27 9.86 -16.64
CA THR A 82 3.96 11.08 -17.11
C THR A 82 3.66 12.31 -16.27
N HIS A 83 2.44 12.44 -15.75
CA HIS A 83 1.99 13.60 -14.96
C HIS A 83 1.91 13.32 -13.46
N SER A 84 2.19 12.09 -13.04
CA SER A 84 2.14 11.70 -11.63
C SER A 84 3.12 12.53 -10.78
N ALA A 85 4.31 12.83 -11.31
CA ALA A 85 5.30 13.66 -10.63
C ALA A 85 4.81 15.12 -10.48
N ASP A 86 4.22 15.69 -11.52
CA ASP A 86 3.69 17.06 -11.51
C ASP A 86 2.55 17.21 -10.52
N MET A 87 1.62 16.24 -10.50
CA MET A 87 0.52 16.20 -9.53
C MET A 87 1.06 16.12 -8.09
N ILE A 88 2.06 15.27 -7.85
CA ILE A 88 2.69 15.16 -6.52
C ILE A 88 3.33 16.49 -6.13
N ASN A 89 4.09 17.11 -7.03
CA ASN A 89 4.77 18.38 -6.76
C ASN A 89 3.76 19.51 -6.49
N ALA A 90 2.68 19.58 -7.28
CA ALA A 90 1.62 20.57 -7.10
C ALA A 90 0.88 20.40 -5.75
N ALA A 91 0.68 19.16 -5.30
CA ALA A 91 0.03 18.86 -4.02
C ALA A 91 0.99 18.93 -2.81
N CYS A 92 2.31 18.99 -3.04
CA CYS A 92 3.33 18.91 -2.00
C CYS A 92 3.57 20.27 -1.32
N LEU A 93 2.55 20.77 -0.62
CA LEU A 93 2.61 22.03 0.11
C LEU A 93 3.16 21.83 1.53
N VAL A 94 4.03 22.75 1.97
CA VAL A 94 4.53 22.76 3.35
C VAL A 94 3.46 23.29 4.31
N PRO A 95 3.55 23.04 5.63
CA PRO A 95 2.46 23.38 6.56
C PRO A 95 2.00 24.83 6.53
N GLY A 96 2.93 25.78 6.34
CA GLY A 96 2.59 27.21 6.21
C GLY A 96 1.75 27.51 4.97
N GLU A 97 2.09 26.91 3.84
CA GLU A 97 1.36 27.08 2.57
C GLU A 97 -0.01 26.41 2.62
N VAL A 98 -0.12 25.23 3.23
CA VAL A 98 -1.40 24.56 3.45
C VAL A 98 -2.30 25.41 4.32
N LYS A 99 -1.77 25.96 5.42
CA LYS A 99 -2.51 26.87 6.29
C LYS A 99 -3.01 28.09 5.53
N ALA A 100 -2.13 28.77 4.78
CA ALA A 100 -2.52 29.92 3.97
C ALA A 100 -3.60 29.54 2.93
N ALA A 101 -3.42 28.43 2.22
CA ALA A 101 -4.40 27.95 1.25
C ALA A 101 -5.78 27.67 1.86
N ILE A 102 -5.83 27.07 3.05
CA ILE A 102 -7.10 26.83 3.77
C ILE A 102 -7.74 28.14 4.22
N MET A 103 -6.95 29.05 4.81
CA MET A 103 -7.46 30.30 5.38
C MET A 103 -7.89 31.33 4.33
N GLU A 104 -7.18 31.39 3.20
CA GLU A 104 -7.43 32.37 2.13
C GLU A 104 -8.43 31.81 1.12
N ARG A 105 -8.11 30.69 0.48
CA ARG A 105 -8.91 30.13 -0.63
C ARG A 105 -9.97 29.15 -0.15
N GLY A 106 -9.68 28.37 0.90
CA GLY A 106 -10.59 27.34 1.40
C GLY A 106 -11.89 27.92 1.96
N ARG A 107 -11.81 29.05 2.67
CA ARG A 107 -13.00 29.73 3.23
C ARG A 107 -13.93 30.28 2.14
N GLU A 108 -13.37 30.82 1.06
CA GLU A 108 -14.15 31.26 -0.12
C GLU A 108 -14.77 30.07 -0.83
N ALA A 109 -13.99 29.01 -1.09
CA ALA A 109 -14.45 27.82 -1.80
C ALA A 109 -15.58 27.08 -1.06
N LEU A 110 -15.56 27.09 0.28
CA LEU A 110 -16.62 26.53 1.12
C LEU A 110 -17.81 27.48 1.29
N GLY A 111 -17.76 28.69 0.71
CA GLY A 111 -18.79 29.70 0.85
C GLY A 111 -18.95 30.25 2.27
N ILE A 112 -17.91 30.16 3.11
CA ILE A 112 -17.90 30.72 4.47
C ILE A 112 -17.78 32.25 4.39
N ILE A 113 -16.89 32.72 3.52
CA ILE A 113 -16.72 34.13 3.17
C ILE A 113 -17.09 34.33 1.70
N SER A 114 -17.66 35.48 1.38
CA SER A 114 -17.93 35.94 0.01
C SER A 114 -17.20 37.25 -0.23
N ALA A 115 -17.14 37.69 -1.49
CA ALA A 115 -16.58 39.00 -1.88
C ALA A 115 -17.26 40.20 -1.15
N VAL A 116 -18.45 39.99 -0.56
CA VAL A 116 -19.27 41.00 0.12
C VAL A 116 -19.34 40.76 1.64
N GLY A 117 -18.53 39.85 2.20
CA GLY A 117 -18.53 39.49 3.63
C GLY A 117 -19.12 38.10 3.92
N ASN A 118 -19.60 37.88 5.14
CA ASN A 118 -20.14 36.58 5.57
C ASN A 118 -21.37 36.16 4.76
N ASN A 119 -21.46 34.87 4.42
CA ASN A 119 -22.56 34.33 3.65
C ASN A 119 -23.91 34.53 4.37
N ALA A 120 -24.89 35.10 3.66
CA ALA A 120 -26.23 35.38 4.18
C ALA A 120 -26.95 34.13 4.73
N ILE A 121 -26.69 32.94 4.15
CA ILE A 121 -27.23 31.66 4.64
C ILE A 121 -26.68 31.33 6.03
N LEU A 122 -25.38 31.55 6.25
CA LEU A 122 -24.76 31.33 7.57
C LEU A 122 -25.30 32.35 8.58
N THR A 123 -25.36 33.63 8.20
CA THR A 123 -25.89 34.70 9.05
C THR A 123 -27.35 34.43 9.46
N GLY A 124 -28.18 33.95 8.54
CA GLY A 124 -29.59 33.62 8.81
C GLY A 124 -29.80 32.36 9.66
N SER A 125 -28.78 31.50 9.78
CA SER A 125 -28.85 30.25 10.57
C SER A 125 -28.52 30.41 12.06
N GLY A 126 -28.01 31.58 12.47
CA GLY A 126 -27.50 31.80 13.82
C GLY A 126 -26.15 31.15 14.11
N LEU A 127 -25.51 30.55 13.10
CA LEU A 127 -24.18 29.94 13.21
C LEU A 127 -23.08 30.97 12.96
N ALA A 128 -22.09 31.01 13.85
CA ALA A 128 -20.87 31.80 13.69
C ALA A 128 -19.66 30.88 13.54
N ILE A 129 -18.86 31.09 12.49
CA ILE A 129 -17.64 30.33 12.22
C ILE A 129 -16.44 31.23 12.52
N GLY A 130 -15.51 30.74 13.35
CA GLY A 130 -14.28 31.46 13.66
C GLY A 130 -13.41 31.74 12.43
N ASP A 131 -12.66 32.84 12.47
CA ASP A 131 -11.79 33.31 11.39
C ASP A 131 -10.34 32.83 11.55
N GLN A 132 -10.05 32.00 12.55
CA GLN A 132 -8.74 31.45 12.86
C GLN A 132 -8.81 29.93 13.02
N MET A 133 -7.70 29.24 12.70
CA MET A 133 -7.55 27.82 13.05
C MET A 133 -7.54 27.63 14.57
N MET A 134 -8.19 26.57 15.03
CA MET A 134 -8.25 26.22 16.45
C MET A 134 -6.84 25.97 17.00
N ARG A 135 -6.54 26.55 18.17
CA ARG A 135 -5.33 26.24 18.93
C ARG A 135 -5.65 25.11 19.89
N ILE A 136 -4.92 24.02 19.79
CA ILE A 136 -5.14 22.81 20.58
C ILE A 136 -3.90 22.48 21.39
N PRO A 137 -4.06 21.96 22.62
CA PRO A 137 -2.93 21.42 23.37
C PRO A 137 -2.38 20.19 22.63
N MET A 138 -1.05 20.04 22.67
CA MET A 138 -0.38 18.86 22.14
C MET A 138 0.68 18.40 23.11
N ARG A 139 0.87 17.09 23.20
CA ARG A 139 1.90 16.46 24.02
C ARG A 139 2.95 15.79 23.15
N GLN A 140 4.20 15.83 23.60
CA GLN A 140 5.31 15.19 22.92
C GLN A 140 5.63 13.87 23.60
N ILE A 141 5.39 12.75 22.90
CA ILE A 141 5.82 11.43 23.33
C ILE A 141 7.31 11.27 22.94
N PRO A 142 8.18 10.80 23.87
CA PRO A 142 9.58 10.58 23.56
C PRO A 142 9.76 9.39 22.62
N ALA A 143 10.76 9.47 21.75
CA ALA A 143 11.10 8.34 20.89
C ALA A 143 11.77 7.22 21.70
N PRO A 144 11.52 5.93 21.40
CA PRO A 144 12.11 4.83 22.14
C PRO A 144 13.58 4.59 21.77
N VAL A 145 14.27 3.87 22.66
CA VAL A 145 15.60 3.32 22.39
C VAL A 145 15.46 2.02 21.60
N LEU A 146 16.25 1.89 20.53
CA LEU A 146 16.31 0.70 19.69
C LEU A 146 17.54 -0.13 20.05
N ASN A 147 17.35 -1.43 20.21
CA ASN A 147 18.37 -2.39 20.62
C ASN A 147 18.80 -3.26 19.44
N TYR A 148 20.11 -3.32 19.21
CA TYR A 148 20.81 -4.16 18.23
C TYR A 148 21.63 -5.24 18.96
N ARG A 149 22.39 -6.03 18.21
CA ARG A 149 23.17 -7.16 18.76
C ARG A 149 24.15 -6.69 19.84
N SER A 150 24.35 -7.55 20.86
CA SER A 150 25.34 -7.37 21.93
C SER A 150 25.15 -6.09 22.76
N GLY A 151 23.90 -5.72 23.06
CA GLY A 151 23.59 -4.56 23.90
C GLY A 151 23.83 -3.21 23.24
N ASN A 152 24.07 -3.19 21.93
CA ASN A 152 24.32 -1.98 21.17
C ASN A 152 23.00 -1.22 20.95
N THR A 153 22.86 -0.01 21.50
CA THR A 153 21.61 0.76 21.44
C THR A 153 21.73 2.00 20.55
N VAL A 154 20.61 2.46 20.00
CA VAL A 154 20.52 3.71 19.26
C VAL A 154 19.21 4.39 19.56
N ALA A 155 19.24 5.71 19.72
CA ALA A 155 18.04 6.54 19.81
C ALA A 155 17.90 7.36 18.52
N PRO A 156 16.66 7.69 18.10
CA PRO A 156 16.44 8.56 16.95
C PRO A 156 17.07 9.94 17.14
N HIS A 157 17.61 10.51 16.06
CA HIS A 157 18.33 11.76 16.11
C HIS A 157 17.39 12.93 16.43
N SER A 158 17.64 13.68 17.49
CA SER A 158 16.88 14.91 17.83
C SER A 158 15.34 14.70 17.88
N ASN A 159 14.87 13.49 18.22
CA ASN A 159 13.46 13.06 18.16
C ASN A 159 12.80 13.23 16.77
N ASP A 160 13.57 13.19 15.69
CA ASP A 160 13.06 13.30 14.32
C ASP A 160 12.62 11.95 13.73
N GLY A 161 12.57 10.92 14.56
CA GLY A 161 12.11 9.59 14.17
C GLY A 161 13.06 8.85 13.23
N GLN A 162 14.25 9.36 12.92
CA GLN A 162 15.24 8.69 12.07
C GLN A 162 16.46 8.25 12.90
N TRP A 163 17.03 7.10 12.59
CA TRP A 163 18.27 6.63 13.20
C TRP A 163 19.24 6.08 12.15
N ASN A 164 20.52 6.04 12.51
CA ASN A 164 21.57 5.55 11.63
C ASN A 164 21.96 4.10 12.01
N LEU A 165 22.15 3.26 10.99
CA LEU A 165 22.59 1.87 11.12
C LEU A 165 24.13 1.75 11.17
N SER A 166 24.87 2.82 10.92
CA SER A 166 26.34 2.84 10.97
C SER A 166 26.85 2.22 12.27
N HIS A 167 27.78 1.25 12.14
CA HIS A 167 28.40 0.52 13.25
C HIS A 167 27.44 -0.36 14.07
N ARG A 168 26.27 -0.71 13.51
CA ARG A 168 25.33 -1.65 14.11
C ARG A 168 25.31 -2.98 13.36
N ILE A 169 24.99 -4.05 14.09
CA ILE A 169 24.77 -5.41 13.57
C ILE A 169 23.36 -5.80 13.96
N PHE A 170 22.61 -6.42 13.03
CA PHE A 170 21.24 -6.84 13.27
C PHE A 170 21.10 -7.70 14.52
N ALA A 171 20.04 -7.46 15.30
CA ALA A 171 19.79 -8.12 16.58
C ALA A 171 19.83 -9.65 16.47
N THR A 172 19.13 -10.20 15.48
CA THR A 172 19.17 -11.62 15.11
C THR A 172 19.42 -11.74 13.63
N LYS A 173 20.48 -12.46 13.26
CA LYS A 173 20.79 -12.74 11.85
C LYS A 173 19.81 -13.77 11.29
N CYS A 174 19.47 -13.62 10.01
CA CYS A 174 18.85 -14.68 9.24
C CYS A 174 19.84 -15.82 8.97
N ASP A 175 19.29 -17.01 8.75
CA ASP A 175 20.06 -18.19 8.37
C ASP A 175 20.04 -18.33 6.83
N LEU A 176 20.77 -17.42 6.17
CA LEU A 176 20.89 -17.37 4.73
C LEU A 176 21.83 -18.45 4.22
N TYR A 177 21.26 -19.50 3.61
CA TYR A 177 22.01 -20.62 3.06
C TYR A 177 22.46 -20.37 1.61
N ARG A 178 21.63 -19.71 0.78
CA ARG A 178 22.00 -19.33 -0.59
C ARG A 178 21.42 -18.00 -1.00
N LEU A 179 22.25 -17.21 -1.71
CA LEU A 179 21.90 -15.93 -2.30
C LEU A 179 22.01 -16.02 -3.82
N HIS A 180 20.95 -15.67 -4.52
CA HIS A 180 20.89 -15.72 -5.98
C HIS A 180 20.74 -14.31 -6.54
N PHE A 181 21.58 -13.93 -7.49
CA PHE A 181 21.40 -12.71 -8.28
C PHE A 181 20.97 -13.07 -9.69
N VAL A 182 19.88 -12.48 -10.13
CA VAL A 182 19.31 -12.70 -11.46
C VAL A 182 19.38 -11.40 -12.22
N ALA A 183 19.98 -11.41 -13.41
CA ALA A 183 20.07 -10.23 -14.26
C ALA A 183 19.97 -10.62 -15.74
N ASN A 184 19.47 -9.69 -16.57
CA ASN A 184 19.45 -9.84 -18.02
C ASN A 184 20.84 -9.50 -18.60
N THR A 185 21.29 -10.18 -19.66
CA THR A 185 22.64 -10.08 -20.24
C THR A 185 23.15 -8.65 -20.44
N HIS A 186 22.31 -7.70 -20.84
CA HIS A 186 22.71 -6.30 -21.00
C HIS A 186 22.93 -5.53 -19.68
N ALA A 187 22.26 -5.92 -18.59
CA ALA A 187 22.46 -5.34 -17.25
C ALA A 187 23.68 -5.96 -16.52
N VAL A 188 24.18 -7.10 -17.02
CA VAL A 188 25.28 -7.86 -16.40
C VAL A 188 26.64 -7.24 -16.69
N HIS A 189 26.81 -6.44 -17.74
CA HIS A 189 28.10 -5.77 -18.01
C HIS A 189 28.53 -4.82 -16.87
N ALA A 190 27.59 -4.25 -16.11
CA ALA A 190 27.88 -3.50 -14.88
C ALA A 190 28.12 -4.40 -13.64
N PHE A 191 27.63 -5.64 -13.68
CA PHE A 191 27.80 -6.67 -12.64
C PHE A 191 29.07 -7.53 -12.84
N SER A 192 29.90 -7.19 -13.83
CA SER A 192 31.17 -7.86 -14.13
C SER A 192 32.25 -7.65 -13.05
N LEU A 193 32.01 -6.77 -12.08
CA LEU A 193 32.77 -6.72 -10.84
C LEU A 193 32.11 -7.72 -9.88
N SER A 194 32.85 -8.75 -9.46
CA SER A 194 32.39 -9.89 -8.65
C SER A 194 31.17 -9.57 -7.77
N ALA A 195 30.12 -10.40 -7.80
CA ALA A 195 28.92 -10.14 -6.99
C ALA A 195 29.21 -10.06 -5.47
N THR A 196 30.34 -10.63 -5.02
CA THR A 196 30.93 -10.45 -3.68
C THR A 196 31.56 -9.07 -3.44
N GLY A 197 32.01 -8.36 -4.48
CA GLY A 197 32.43 -6.97 -4.46
C GLY A 197 31.29 -5.95 -4.57
N SER A 198 30.03 -6.41 -4.64
CA SER A 198 28.90 -5.49 -4.72
C SER A 198 28.64 -4.76 -3.37
N PRO A 199 28.15 -3.52 -3.39
CA PRO A 199 27.84 -2.76 -2.18
C PRO A 199 26.76 -3.43 -1.32
N LEU A 200 25.83 -4.12 -1.98
CA LEU A 200 24.79 -4.90 -1.30
C LEU A 200 25.41 -6.08 -0.53
N TYR A 201 26.37 -6.79 -1.13
CA TYR A 201 27.05 -7.90 -0.46
C TYR A 201 27.94 -7.42 0.70
N ALA A 202 28.65 -6.30 0.52
CA ALA A 202 29.41 -5.67 1.58
C ALA A 202 28.52 -5.21 2.75
N ALA A 203 27.36 -4.61 2.46
CA ALA A 203 26.37 -4.26 3.47
C ALA A 203 25.80 -5.48 4.18
N LEU A 204 25.48 -6.56 3.47
CA LEU A 204 25.03 -7.82 4.08
C LEU A 204 26.09 -8.36 5.05
N THR A 205 27.35 -8.42 4.61
CA THR A 205 28.48 -8.86 5.45
C THR A 205 28.59 -8.04 6.72
N ARG A 206 28.50 -6.71 6.59
CA ARG A 206 28.57 -5.76 7.71
C ARG A 206 27.41 -5.95 8.68
N TYR A 207 26.18 -5.88 8.21
CA TYR A 207 25.00 -5.82 9.08
C TYR A 207 24.56 -7.19 9.61
N LEU A 208 24.83 -8.29 8.90
CA LEU A 208 24.63 -9.65 9.44
C LEU A 208 25.74 -10.05 10.43
N GLY A 209 26.85 -9.30 10.47
CA GLY A 209 28.00 -9.57 11.35
C GLY A 209 28.76 -10.86 11.00
N HIS A 210 28.63 -11.34 9.76
CA HIS A 210 29.37 -12.48 9.21
C HIS A 210 29.31 -12.45 7.68
N THR A 211 30.24 -13.14 7.02
CA THR A 211 30.23 -13.27 5.55
C THR A 211 29.11 -14.21 5.12
N PRO A 212 28.11 -13.72 4.34
CA PRO A 212 27.06 -14.57 3.78
C PRO A 212 27.62 -15.51 2.70
N PRO A 213 26.87 -16.53 2.26
CA PRO A 213 27.30 -17.38 1.15
C PRO A 213 27.55 -16.56 -0.13
N PRO A 214 28.59 -16.87 -0.92
CA PRO A 214 28.84 -16.19 -2.18
C PRO A 214 27.61 -16.23 -3.10
N PRO A 215 27.24 -15.09 -3.71
CA PRO A 215 26.11 -15.01 -4.59
C PRO A 215 26.30 -15.85 -5.86
N ILE A 216 25.28 -16.62 -6.19
CA ILE A 216 25.21 -17.34 -7.47
C ILE A 216 24.55 -16.44 -8.50
N ILE A 217 25.22 -16.23 -9.63
CA ILE A 217 24.74 -15.33 -10.69
C ILE A 217 24.04 -16.14 -11.77
N GLY A 218 22.73 -15.93 -11.92
CA GLY A 218 21.93 -16.41 -13.04
C GLY A 218 21.85 -15.35 -14.14
N ARG A 219 22.25 -15.71 -15.37
CA ARG A 219 22.11 -14.85 -16.55
C ARG A 219 20.88 -15.29 -17.35
N SER A 220 19.99 -14.34 -17.65
CA SER A 220 18.87 -14.58 -18.58
C SER A 220 19.11 -13.82 -19.88
N THR A 221 18.87 -14.47 -21.02
CA THR A 221 18.97 -13.89 -22.37
C THR A 221 17.64 -13.34 -22.89
N HIS A 222 16.54 -13.50 -22.14
CA HIS A 222 15.19 -13.24 -22.64
C HIS A 222 14.59 -11.93 -22.10
N THR A 223 13.90 -11.19 -22.97
CA THR A 223 13.11 -10.00 -22.62
C THR A 223 11.80 -10.42 -21.93
N ILE A 224 11.51 -9.90 -20.74
CA ILE A 224 10.39 -10.31 -19.86
C ILE A 224 9.04 -9.74 -20.35
N ASN A 225 8.87 -9.49 -21.65
CA ASN A 225 7.64 -8.91 -22.20
C ASN A 225 6.51 -9.94 -22.39
N VAL A 226 6.75 -11.20 -22.05
CA VAL A 226 5.78 -12.31 -22.12
C VAL A 226 5.57 -12.83 -20.69
N PRO A 227 4.36 -13.31 -20.30
CA PRO A 227 4.19 -14.02 -19.03
C PRO A 227 5.34 -15.03 -18.87
N PRO A 228 6.06 -15.01 -17.73
CA PRO A 228 7.30 -15.71 -17.58
C PRO A 228 7.04 -17.20 -17.75
N THR A 229 7.39 -17.72 -18.92
CA THR A 229 7.46 -19.14 -19.15
C THR A 229 8.68 -19.70 -18.42
N SER A 230 8.63 -20.99 -18.14
CA SER A 230 9.73 -21.81 -17.60
C SER A 230 11.09 -21.55 -18.25
N ALA A 231 11.13 -21.03 -19.48
CA ALA A 231 12.35 -20.65 -20.21
C ALA A 231 13.16 -19.51 -19.56
N LEU A 232 12.51 -18.48 -18.98
CA LEU A 232 13.22 -17.36 -18.35
C LEU A 232 13.94 -17.78 -17.07
N LEU A 233 13.36 -18.79 -16.41
CA LEU A 233 13.86 -19.41 -15.21
C LEU A 233 14.63 -20.70 -15.48
N ALA A 234 14.82 -21.16 -16.71
CA ALA A 234 15.55 -22.40 -16.98
C ALA A 234 16.95 -22.43 -16.33
N PRO A 235 17.69 -21.30 -16.23
CA PRO A 235 18.92 -21.22 -15.41
C PRO A 235 18.69 -21.27 -13.88
N LEU A 236 17.54 -20.81 -13.39
CA LEU A 236 17.13 -20.88 -11.98
C LEU A 236 16.53 -22.24 -11.59
N LEU A 237 15.88 -22.94 -12.53
CA LEU A 237 15.23 -24.25 -12.35
C LEU A 237 16.19 -25.40 -12.65
N GLY A 238 17.05 -25.26 -13.66
CA GLY A 238 18.03 -26.29 -14.07
C GLY A 238 19.21 -26.45 -13.11
N ALA A 239 19.45 -25.48 -12.22
CA ALA A 239 20.50 -25.57 -11.20
C ALA A 239 19.99 -25.88 -9.79
N PHE A 240 18.69 -25.74 -9.50
CA PHE A 240 18.19 -25.74 -8.10
C PHE A 240 16.84 -26.44 -7.96
N PRO A 241 16.83 -27.75 -7.66
CA PRO A 241 15.60 -28.55 -7.80
C PRO A 241 14.58 -28.36 -6.67
N ILE A 242 14.90 -27.71 -5.54
CA ILE A 242 13.98 -27.61 -4.40
C ILE A 242 14.05 -26.22 -3.71
N PRO A 243 12.94 -25.46 -3.67
CA PRO A 243 12.84 -24.21 -2.90
C PRO A 243 12.96 -24.49 -1.40
N ASN A 244 13.67 -23.61 -0.70
CA ASN A 244 13.81 -23.65 0.75
C ASN A 244 13.74 -22.24 1.32
N LYS A 245 13.03 -22.06 2.43
CA LYS A 245 12.95 -20.81 3.20
C LYS A 245 14.29 -20.14 3.56
N ARG A 246 15.43 -20.84 3.47
CA ARG A 246 16.80 -20.31 3.69
C ARG A 246 17.47 -19.72 2.44
N GLN A 247 16.73 -19.55 1.35
CA GLN A 247 17.24 -19.04 0.08
C GLN A 247 16.65 -17.67 -0.25
N MET A 248 17.42 -16.83 -0.94
CA MET A 248 17.00 -15.49 -1.38
C MET A 248 17.29 -15.26 -2.85
N VAL A 249 16.29 -14.81 -3.62
CA VAL A 249 16.44 -14.42 -5.03
C VAL A 249 16.35 -12.89 -5.18
N VAL A 250 17.43 -12.28 -5.66
CA VAL A 250 17.52 -10.85 -5.95
C VAL A 250 17.49 -10.64 -7.45
N TRP A 251 16.42 -10.04 -7.96
CA TRP A 251 16.32 -9.74 -9.38
C TRP A 251 16.68 -8.28 -9.67
N ILE A 252 17.70 -8.11 -10.53
CA ILE A 252 18.10 -6.83 -11.09
C ILE A 252 17.24 -6.53 -12.32
N HIS A 253 16.22 -5.73 -12.09
CA HIS A 253 15.21 -5.41 -13.09
C HIS A 253 15.69 -4.32 -14.04
N PRO A 254 15.63 -4.53 -15.37
CA PRO A 254 16.22 -3.62 -16.35
C PRO A 254 15.60 -2.21 -16.36
N ASN A 255 14.27 -2.10 -16.39
CA ASN A 255 13.56 -0.86 -16.69
C ASN A 255 12.49 -0.46 -15.65
N GLY A 256 12.22 -1.30 -14.64
CA GLY A 256 11.21 -1.02 -13.60
C GLY A 256 9.77 -1.17 -14.08
N ASP A 257 9.53 -1.87 -15.18
CA ASP A 257 8.19 -2.19 -15.67
C ASP A 257 7.34 -2.95 -14.63
N LYS A 258 6.14 -2.42 -14.35
CA LYS A 258 5.28 -2.96 -13.31
C LYS A 258 4.74 -4.35 -13.66
N ALA A 259 4.42 -4.63 -14.92
CA ALA A 259 3.89 -5.93 -15.33
C ALA A 259 4.96 -7.02 -15.20
N GLN A 260 6.20 -6.73 -15.61
CA GLN A 260 7.35 -7.63 -15.42
C GLN A 260 7.60 -7.91 -13.93
N TYR A 261 7.55 -6.87 -13.08
CA TYR A 261 7.64 -7.02 -11.62
C TYR A 261 6.56 -7.94 -11.07
N VAL A 262 5.30 -7.69 -11.40
CA VAL A 262 4.17 -8.50 -10.91
C VAL A 262 4.33 -9.96 -11.33
N ASN A 263 4.66 -10.20 -12.60
CA ASN A 263 4.84 -11.53 -13.14
C ASN A 263 5.96 -12.30 -12.42
N PHE A 264 7.13 -11.68 -12.25
CA PHE A 264 8.23 -12.25 -11.50
C PHE A 264 7.83 -12.59 -10.06
N ARG A 265 7.17 -11.66 -9.35
CA ARG A 265 6.71 -11.90 -7.98
C ARG A 265 5.69 -13.02 -7.89
N THR A 266 4.74 -13.06 -8.81
CA THR A 266 3.66 -14.07 -8.82
C THR A 266 4.25 -15.47 -8.98
N LEU A 267 5.18 -15.63 -9.90
CA LEU A 267 5.87 -16.89 -10.15
C LEU A 267 6.64 -17.39 -8.93
N LEU A 268 7.50 -16.55 -8.33
CA LEU A 268 8.30 -16.95 -7.18
C LEU A 268 7.46 -17.14 -5.91
N ASP A 269 6.45 -16.30 -5.69
CA ASP A 269 5.64 -16.36 -4.48
C ASP A 269 4.58 -17.48 -4.55
N ARG A 270 3.94 -17.71 -5.71
CA ARG A 270 2.80 -18.65 -5.85
C ARG A 270 3.19 -20.02 -6.36
N GLU A 271 4.08 -20.09 -7.35
CA GLU A 271 4.39 -21.35 -8.03
C GLU A 271 5.63 -22.01 -7.43
N LEU A 272 6.69 -21.24 -7.15
CA LEU A 272 7.98 -21.80 -6.77
C LEU A 272 8.33 -21.70 -5.30
N GLY A 273 7.72 -20.80 -4.53
CA GLY A 273 8.00 -20.63 -3.10
C GLY A 273 9.39 -20.11 -2.73
N TYR A 274 9.97 -19.23 -3.56
CA TYR A 274 11.23 -18.57 -3.24
C TYR A 274 11.00 -17.20 -2.60
N SER A 275 11.65 -16.96 -1.46
CA SER A 275 11.83 -15.60 -0.95
C SER A 275 12.64 -14.79 -1.95
N SER A 276 12.07 -13.66 -2.39
CA SER A 276 12.69 -12.83 -3.41
C SER A 276 12.56 -11.35 -3.12
N PHE A 277 13.30 -10.48 -3.81
CA PHE A 277 13.01 -9.06 -3.96
C PHE A 277 13.67 -8.48 -5.22
N CYS A 278 13.30 -7.27 -5.59
CA CYS A 278 13.67 -6.64 -6.85
C CYS A 278 14.41 -5.32 -6.61
N ILE A 279 15.44 -5.07 -7.42
CA ILE A 279 16.20 -3.82 -7.48
C ILE A 279 16.22 -3.37 -8.94
N THR A 280 15.88 -2.12 -9.24
CA THR A 280 16.03 -1.63 -10.62
C THR A 280 17.49 -1.32 -10.93
N HIS A 281 17.92 -1.64 -12.15
CA HIS A 281 19.28 -1.42 -12.63
C HIS A 281 19.73 0.03 -12.43
N ALA A 282 18.88 1.00 -12.82
CA ALA A 282 19.15 2.43 -12.63
C ALA A 282 19.38 2.82 -11.15
N LYS A 283 18.60 2.26 -10.22
CA LYS A 283 18.78 2.54 -8.78
C LYS A 283 20.05 1.90 -8.23
N LEU A 284 20.40 0.71 -8.69
CA LEU A 284 21.62 0.04 -8.28
C LEU A 284 22.86 0.84 -8.72
N LEU A 285 22.91 1.27 -9.99
CA LEU A 285 24.01 2.07 -10.52
C LEU A 285 24.16 3.40 -9.80
N LYS A 286 23.04 4.12 -9.61
CA LYS A 286 23.04 5.42 -8.90
C LYS A 286 23.61 5.33 -7.48
N ASN A 287 23.46 4.17 -6.82
CA ASN A 287 23.82 3.99 -5.42
C ASN A 287 24.95 2.96 -5.23
N TRP A 288 25.79 2.75 -6.27
CA TRP A 288 26.86 1.75 -6.21
C TRP A 288 27.95 2.08 -5.15
N GLY A 289 28.01 3.29 -4.60
CA GLY A 289 28.91 3.61 -3.49
C GLY A 289 28.28 3.53 -2.10
N ASP A 290 26.95 3.40 -2.01
CA ASP A 290 26.22 3.68 -0.76
C ASP A 290 26.02 2.43 0.09
N LEU A 291 27.00 2.16 0.97
CA LEU A 291 26.92 1.12 2.02
C LEU A 291 25.93 1.45 3.15
N GLY A 292 25.52 2.71 3.24
CA GLY A 292 24.57 3.21 4.21
C GLY A 292 23.14 3.12 3.69
N GLY A 293 22.56 4.24 3.28
CA GLY A 293 21.12 4.37 3.02
C GLY A 293 20.56 3.28 2.11
N PHE A 294 21.07 3.15 0.90
CA PHE A 294 20.56 2.21 -0.09
C PHE A 294 20.88 0.75 0.28
N ALA A 295 22.16 0.42 0.52
CA ALA A 295 22.54 -0.97 0.75
C ALA A 295 22.06 -1.51 2.11
N ALA A 296 22.09 -0.70 3.19
CA ALA A 296 21.55 -1.11 4.49
C ALA A 296 20.05 -1.36 4.43
N ASN A 297 19.28 -0.49 3.76
CA ASN A 297 17.84 -0.68 3.60
C ASN A 297 17.49 -1.98 2.84
N ASN A 298 18.34 -2.40 1.90
CA ASN A 298 18.14 -3.68 1.21
C ASN A 298 18.62 -4.87 2.05
N ALA A 299 19.72 -4.75 2.80
CA ALA A 299 20.16 -5.76 3.76
C ALA A 299 19.10 -6.05 4.83
N MET A 300 18.44 -5.00 5.34
CA MET A 300 17.33 -5.13 6.30
C MET A 300 16.15 -5.94 5.74
N LYS A 301 15.80 -5.76 4.46
CA LYS A 301 14.74 -6.55 3.80
C LYS A 301 15.14 -8.01 3.65
N ILE A 302 16.40 -8.26 3.29
CA ILE A 302 16.90 -9.63 3.16
C ILE A 302 16.83 -10.34 4.51
N ASN A 303 17.31 -9.70 5.58
CA ASN A 303 17.35 -10.29 6.90
C ASN A 303 15.96 -10.74 7.38
N VAL A 304 14.91 -9.94 7.18
CA VAL A 304 13.56 -10.31 7.62
C VAL A 304 12.85 -11.30 6.69
N ARG A 305 13.20 -11.36 5.40
CA ARG A 305 12.54 -12.25 4.42
C ARG A 305 13.08 -13.68 4.43
N VAL A 306 14.33 -13.88 4.87
CA VAL A 306 15.00 -15.19 4.81
C VAL A 306 14.72 -15.97 6.09
N GLY A 307 14.02 -17.09 5.94
CA GLY A 307 13.51 -17.86 7.05
C GLY A 307 12.50 -17.08 7.91
N SER A 308 12.36 -17.49 9.16
CA SER A 308 11.44 -16.89 10.13
C SER A 308 12.15 -16.23 11.32
N MET A 309 13.48 -16.11 11.28
CA MET A 309 14.33 -15.82 12.45
C MET A 309 15.04 -14.46 12.41
N GLY A 310 15.15 -13.81 11.25
CA GLY A 310 15.90 -12.56 11.15
C GLY A 310 15.17 -11.39 11.83
N VAL A 311 15.88 -10.68 12.71
CA VAL A 311 15.41 -9.49 13.42
C VAL A 311 16.43 -8.38 13.27
N ASN A 312 16.04 -7.25 12.69
CA ASN A 312 16.95 -6.12 12.48
C ASN A 312 17.27 -5.42 13.80
N HIS A 313 16.23 -5.09 14.57
CA HIS A 313 16.33 -4.41 15.86
C HIS A 313 15.12 -4.74 16.74
N HIS A 314 15.30 -4.58 18.05
CA HIS A 314 14.21 -4.59 19.02
C HIS A 314 13.92 -3.16 19.47
N VAL A 315 12.68 -2.91 19.87
CA VAL A 315 12.28 -1.66 20.53
C VAL A 315 11.91 -2.01 21.95
N ASP A 316 12.41 -1.26 22.92
CA ASP A 316 11.94 -1.42 24.30
C ASP A 316 10.51 -0.87 24.41
N LEU A 317 9.58 -1.77 24.71
CA LEU A 317 8.17 -1.43 24.84
C LEU A 317 7.78 -1.04 26.29
N ALA A 318 8.70 -1.13 27.25
CA ALA A 318 8.46 -0.69 28.64
C ALA A 318 8.08 0.80 28.68
N PRO A 319 7.18 1.25 29.58
CA PRO A 319 6.63 2.61 29.55
C PRO A 319 7.72 3.69 29.60
N SER A 320 7.60 4.72 28.77
CA SER A 320 8.61 5.80 28.70
C SER A 320 8.59 6.73 29.92
N LEU A 321 7.49 6.75 30.67
CA LEU A 321 7.32 7.58 31.85
C LEU A 321 7.05 6.67 33.07
N PRO A 322 7.67 6.95 34.23
CA PRO A 322 7.26 6.34 35.49
C PRO A 322 5.87 6.87 35.82
N THR A 323 4.83 6.14 35.41
CA THR A 323 3.46 6.47 35.80
C THR A 323 3.31 6.08 37.27
N GLN A 324 2.77 6.99 38.09
CA GLN A 324 2.42 6.72 39.50
C GLN A 324 1.40 5.56 39.64
N SER A 325 0.83 5.16 38.49
CA SER A 325 -0.17 4.11 38.30
C SER A 325 0.24 3.08 37.24
N ALA A 326 1.51 3.00 36.81
CA ALA A 326 1.96 1.86 35.99
C ALA A 326 1.73 0.60 36.82
N PRO A 327 0.78 -0.27 36.44
CA PRO A 327 0.61 -1.48 37.19
C PRO A 327 1.91 -2.28 37.06
N SER A 328 2.36 -2.88 38.16
CA SER A 328 3.56 -3.72 38.27
C SER A 328 3.61 -4.87 37.25
N ASN A 329 2.53 -5.05 36.46
CA ASN A 329 2.33 -6.03 35.42
C ASN A 329 2.45 -5.51 33.97
N TYR A 330 2.72 -4.22 33.65
CA TYR A 330 2.71 -3.75 32.24
C TYR A 330 3.69 -4.53 31.34
N LYS A 331 4.89 -4.83 31.87
CA LYS A 331 5.87 -5.70 31.20
C LYS A 331 5.36 -7.14 31.05
N LEU A 332 4.62 -7.64 32.04
CA LEU A 332 4.01 -8.97 32.03
C LEU A 332 2.83 -9.06 31.05
N LEU A 333 2.07 -7.97 30.90
CA LEU A 333 0.97 -7.81 29.96
C LEU A 333 1.51 -7.96 28.53
N LEU A 334 2.53 -7.17 28.17
CA LEU A 334 3.13 -7.23 26.84
C LEU A 334 3.78 -8.59 26.53
N GLN A 335 4.35 -9.28 27.53
CA GLN A 335 4.92 -10.62 27.35
C GLN A 335 3.87 -11.68 26.93
N HIS A 336 2.60 -11.49 27.30
CA HIS A 336 1.51 -12.41 26.95
C HIS A 336 0.52 -11.80 25.96
N THR A 337 0.94 -10.75 25.22
CA THR A 337 0.10 -10.05 24.25
C THR A 337 0.41 -10.50 22.83
N MET A 338 -0.63 -10.92 22.09
CA MET A 338 -0.57 -11.08 20.65
C MET A 338 -0.92 -9.76 19.96
N ILE A 339 -0.06 -9.28 19.06
CA ILE A 339 -0.32 -8.07 18.27
C ILE A 339 -0.69 -8.47 16.84
N ILE A 340 -1.85 -7.99 16.38
CA ILE A 340 -2.43 -8.29 15.08
C ILE A 340 -2.63 -6.97 14.33
N GLY A 341 -2.12 -6.91 13.10
CA GLY A 341 -2.49 -5.85 12.16
C GLY A 341 -3.41 -6.39 11.09
N ALA A 342 -4.40 -5.60 10.68
CA ALA A 342 -5.36 -5.94 9.65
C ALA A 342 -5.63 -4.77 8.69
N ASP A 343 -5.54 -5.04 7.39
CA ASP A 343 -5.90 -4.09 6.34
C ASP A 343 -6.94 -4.69 5.40
N VAL A 344 -7.79 -3.84 4.79
CA VAL A 344 -8.69 -4.20 3.70
C VAL A 344 -8.46 -3.28 2.50
N THR A 345 -7.86 -3.82 1.45
CA THR A 345 -7.67 -3.07 0.20
C THR A 345 -8.80 -3.33 -0.79
N HIS A 346 -9.30 -2.26 -1.39
CA HIS A 346 -10.21 -2.27 -2.54
C HIS A 346 -9.43 -2.10 -3.86
N PRO A 347 -9.32 -3.11 -4.72
CA PRO A 347 -8.87 -2.93 -6.08
C PRO A 347 -10.03 -2.40 -6.90
N GLY A 348 -10.03 -1.09 -7.21
CA GLY A 348 -11.01 -0.39 -8.07
C GLY A 348 -12.11 -1.31 -8.64
N GLY A 349 -13.20 -1.43 -7.89
CA GLY A 349 -14.16 -2.54 -7.98
C GLY A 349 -14.40 -3.20 -6.62
N ASP A 350 -15.50 -3.97 -6.50
CA ASP A 350 -16.06 -4.53 -5.25
C ASP A 350 -15.24 -5.66 -4.58
N VAL A 351 -14.01 -5.91 -5.03
CA VAL A 351 -13.16 -6.95 -4.42
C VAL A 351 -12.53 -6.39 -3.14
N LYS A 352 -12.54 -7.14 -2.03
CA LYS A 352 -11.96 -6.71 -0.74
C LYS A 352 -10.88 -7.70 -0.30
N CYS A 353 -9.63 -7.28 -0.14
CA CYS A 353 -8.53 -8.14 0.28
C CYS A 353 -8.20 -7.90 1.75
N ILE A 354 -8.32 -8.91 2.63
CA ILE A 354 -7.92 -8.80 4.04
C ILE A 354 -6.46 -9.25 4.20
N GLY A 355 -5.58 -8.38 4.67
CA GLY A 355 -4.21 -8.73 5.06
C GLY A 355 -4.14 -8.85 6.57
N VAL A 356 -3.60 -9.95 7.12
CA VAL A 356 -3.33 -10.06 8.55
C VAL A 356 -1.93 -10.60 8.80
N LEU A 357 -1.24 -9.97 9.75
CA LEU A 357 0.08 -10.42 10.17
C LEU A 357 -0.04 -11.80 10.85
N ARG A 358 0.47 -12.83 10.14
CA ARG A 358 0.48 -14.28 10.45
C ARG A 358 -0.81 -15.09 10.12
N GLY A 359 -1.30 -14.91 8.88
CA GLY A 359 -2.09 -15.87 8.05
C GLY A 359 -3.62 -15.92 8.28
N PRO A 360 -4.35 -16.84 7.64
CA PRO A 360 -4.64 -16.94 6.20
C PRO A 360 -5.63 -15.88 5.67
N ILE A 361 -5.62 -15.63 4.36
CA ILE A 361 -6.52 -14.67 3.68
C ILE A 361 -7.80 -15.38 3.21
N LEU A 362 -8.93 -15.10 3.85
CA LEU A 362 -10.24 -15.47 3.31
C LEU A 362 -10.81 -14.31 2.49
N LEU A 363 -10.90 -14.49 1.16
CA LEU A 363 -11.57 -13.58 0.21
C LEU A 363 -13.08 -13.77 0.14
N ARG A 364 -13.69 -14.19 1.24
CA ARG A 364 -15.14 -14.18 1.41
C ARG A 364 -15.46 -13.74 2.82
N GLN A 365 -15.81 -12.46 2.96
CA GLN A 365 -17.02 -12.08 3.69
C GLN A 365 -17.33 -10.60 3.47
N ARG A 366 -18.62 -10.30 3.32
CA ARG A 366 -19.20 -8.95 3.33
C ARG A 366 -19.05 -8.26 4.71
N SER A 367 -18.30 -8.85 5.64
CA SER A 367 -18.30 -8.54 7.07
C SER A 367 -16.89 -8.32 7.59
N PHE A 368 -16.71 -7.24 8.34
CA PHE A 368 -15.47 -6.69 8.91
C PHE A 368 -14.82 -7.53 10.03
N ARG A 369 -15.03 -8.86 10.07
CA ARG A 369 -14.71 -9.70 11.23
C ARG A 369 -13.51 -10.60 10.95
N ILE A 370 -12.63 -10.77 11.95
CA ILE A 370 -11.71 -11.91 11.99
C ILE A 370 -12.57 -13.16 12.09
N SER A 371 -12.43 -14.09 11.14
CA SER A 371 -13.14 -15.36 11.19
C SER A 371 -12.58 -16.27 12.29
N ILE A 372 -13.41 -17.15 12.86
CA ILE A 372 -12.98 -18.11 13.89
C ILE A 372 -11.82 -18.99 13.39
N SER A 373 -11.85 -19.38 12.11
CA SER A 373 -10.77 -20.17 11.48
C SER A 373 -9.45 -19.40 11.41
N MET A 374 -9.51 -18.10 11.13
CA MET A 374 -8.35 -17.22 11.11
C MET A 374 -7.73 -17.04 12.50
N LEU A 375 -8.57 -16.82 13.52
CA LEU A 375 -8.10 -16.73 14.90
C LEU A 375 -7.47 -18.06 15.36
N GLY A 376 -8.11 -19.20 15.06
CA GLY A 376 -7.54 -20.53 15.36
C GLY A 376 -6.17 -20.75 14.74
N TYR A 377 -5.94 -20.26 13.52
CA TYR A 377 -4.62 -20.30 12.89
C TYR A 377 -3.60 -19.42 13.60
N LEU A 378 -3.93 -18.16 13.89
CA LEU A 378 -3.04 -17.23 14.61
C LEU A 378 -2.63 -17.80 15.98
N LEU A 379 -3.57 -18.39 16.70
CA LEU A 379 -3.32 -19.07 17.97
C LEU A 379 -2.41 -20.30 17.79
N SER A 380 -2.59 -21.08 16.72
CA SER A 380 -1.69 -22.21 16.44
C SER A 380 -0.25 -21.74 16.15
N LYS A 381 -0.10 -20.62 15.43
CA LYS A 381 1.21 -19.99 15.19
C LYS A 381 1.82 -19.38 16.44
N TRP A 382 1.03 -18.82 17.34
CA TRP A 382 1.51 -18.38 18.66
C TRP A 382 2.13 -19.55 19.43
N ARG A 383 1.38 -20.65 19.60
CA ARG A 383 1.85 -21.87 20.28
C ARG A 383 3.13 -22.43 19.65
N ALA A 384 3.20 -22.48 18.32
CA ALA A 384 4.38 -22.99 17.62
C ALA A 384 5.66 -22.16 17.88
N ASN A 385 5.51 -20.87 18.19
CA ASN A 385 6.63 -19.96 18.43
C ASN A 385 6.98 -19.78 19.92
N ASN A 386 5.99 -19.94 20.82
CA ASN A 386 6.22 -19.96 22.26
C ASN A 386 6.54 -21.40 22.71
N LYS A 387 7.76 -21.83 22.38
CA LYS A 387 8.26 -23.19 22.67
C LYS A 387 8.63 -23.44 24.13
N ASP A 388 8.36 -22.51 25.04
CA ASP A 388 8.58 -22.73 26.47
C ASP A 388 7.56 -23.76 26.98
N PRO A 389 7.98 -24.96 27.40
CA PRO A 389 7.07 -25.99 27.91
C PRO A 389 6.29 -25.54 29.15
N LYS A 390 6.78 -24.52 29.88
CA LYS A 390 6.13 -23.93 31.06
C LYS A 390 5.24 -22.72 30.72
N ASN A 391 5.31 -22.21 29.49
CA ASN A 391 4.62 -20.99 29.04
C ASN A 391 3.98 -21.18 27.64
N ASN A 392 3.56 -22.41 27.32
CA ASN A 392 2.84 -22.79 26.09
C ASN A 392 1.35 -22.35 26.14
N ASP A 393 1.06 -21.29 26.88
CA ASP A 393 -0.26 -20.76 27.07
C ASP A 393 -0.70 -19.95 25.84
N LEU A 394 -2.00 -19.91 25.63
CA LEU A 394 -2.62 -18.97 24.70
C LEU A 394 -2.27 -17.52 25.12
N PRO A 395 -2.22 -16.57 24.16
CA PRO A 395 -2.04 -15.17 24.52
C PRO A 395 -3.15 -14.76 25.48
N ARG A 396 -2.78 -14.04 26.55
CA ARG A 396 -3.74 -13.52 27.54
C ARG A 396 -4.41 -12.25 27.07
N HIS A 397 -3.75 -11.53 26.15
CA HIS A 397 -4.20 -10.26 25.61
C HIS A 397 -4.03 -10.25 24.09
N ILE A 398 -4.93 -9.56 23.39
CA ILE A 398 -4.83 -9.35 21.94
C ILE A 398 -4.94 -7.84 21.68
N LEU A 399 -3.95 -7.30 20.97
CA LEU A 399 -3.99 -5.94 20.42
C LEU A 399 -4.27 -6.02 18.93
N TYR A 400 -5.42 -5.49 18.51
CA TYR A 400 -5.87 -5.54 17.13
C TYR A 400 -5.89 -4.15 16.51
N PHE A 401 -5.00 -3.92 15.54
CA PHE A 401 -4.89 -2.70 14.74
C PHE A 401 -5.56 -2.90 13.39
N ARG A 402 -6.52 -2.04 13.04
CA ARG A 402 -7.31 -2.16 11.83
C ARG A 402 -7.28 -0.86 11.00
N ASP A 403 -6.69 -0.93 9.82
CA ASP A 403 -6.46 0.24 8.94
C ASP A 403 -7.65 0.53 8.00
N GLY A 404 -7.92 1.78 7.61
CA GLY A 404 -8.85 2.08 6.52
C GLY A 404 -10.32 1.74 6.78
N VAL A 405 -10.82 2.05 7.98
CA VAL A 405 -12.26 2.03 8.28
C VAL A 405 -12.75 3.47 8.41
N SER A 406 -13.82 3.84 7.70
CA SER A 406 -14.44 5.17 7.83
C SER A 406 -15.40 5.25 9.01
N ASP A 407 -15.69 6.46 9.49
CA ASP A 407 -16.62 6.71 10.60
C ASP A 407 -18.00 6.05 10.37
N SER A 408 -18.52 6.13 9.14
CA SER A 408 -19.78 5.50 8.73
C SER A 408 -19.78 3.97 8.78
N GLN A 409 -18.60 3.35 8.75
CA GLN A 409 -18.43 1.90 8.82
C GLN A 409 -18.17 1.42 10.25
N SER A 410 -17.82 2.32 11.19
CA SER A 410 -17.53 1.97 12.59
C SER A 410 -18.68 1.24 13.28
N GLY A 411 -19.94 1.61 13.02
CA GLY A 411 -21.14 1.04 13.66
C GLY A 411 -21.33 -0.47 13.46
N GLY A 412 -21.04 -1.00 12.25
CA GLY A 412 -21.10 -2.44 11.96
C GLY A 412 -19.92 -3.24 12.53
N VAL A 413 -18.88 -2.53 12.96
CA VAL A 413 -17.62 -3.09 13.49
C VAL A 413 -17.57 -3.03 15.02
N ARG A 414 -18.46 -2.26 15.67
CA ARG A 414 -18.60 -2.18 17.14
C ARG A 414 -18.79 -3.53 17.85
N TYR A 415 -19.20 -4.57 17.11
CA TYR A 415 -19.28 -5.96 17.63
C TYR A 415 -17.97 -6.77 17.49
N SER A 416 -16.87 -6.11 17.12
CA SER A 416 -15.52 -6.68 17.03
C SER A 416 -14.52 -5.71 17.66
N SER A 417 -13.85 -6.18 18.70
CA SER A 417 -12.82 -5.47 19.48
C SER A 417 -11.64 -4.99 18.61
N GLY A 418 -11.27 -3.70 18.67
CA GLY A 418 -10.15 -3.16 17.89
C GLY A 418 -9.83 -1.66 18.03
N LEU A 419 -8.62 -1.30 17.59
CA LEU A 419 -8.15 0.07 17.33
C LEU A 419 -8.20 0.35 15.83
N TYR A 420 -8.71 1.52 15.43
CA TYR A 420 -8.89 1.87 14.02
C TYR A 420 -8.15 3.13 13.63
N GLU A 421 -7.73 3.16 12.36
CA GLU A 421 -7.14 4.34 11.74
C GLU A 421 -8.07 4.92 10.64
N THR A 422 -8.46 6.19 10.77
CA THR A 422 -9.39 6.85 9.84
C THR A 422 -8.68 7.86 8.92
N PRO A 423 -8.97 7.95 7.61
CA PRO A 423 -8.31 8.86 6.67
C PRO A 423 -8.55 10.38 6.84
N SER A 424 -9.40 10.80 7.77
CA SER A 424 -9.72 12.22 8.01
C SER A 424 -8.70 12.83 8.97
N TYR A 425 -7.74 13.57 8.42
CA TYR A 425 -6.60 14.06 9.18
C TYR A 425 -6.56 15.58 9.28
N PRO A 426 -6.54 16.15 10.49
CA PRO A 426 -6.25 17.56 10.69
C PRO A 426 -4.79 17.85 10.29
N VAL A 427 -4.55 19.03 9.74
CA VAL A 427 -3.19 19.55 9.55
C VAL A 427 -2.69 20.02 10.91
N LEU A 428 -1.80 19.25 11.52
CA LEU A 428 -1.14 19.65 12.77
C LEU A 428 0.12 20.46 12.45
N GLN A 429 0.24 21.64 13.06
CA GLN A 429 1.35 22.54 12.82
C GLN A 429 1.83 23.20 14.11
N ARG A 430 3.15 23.34 14.24
CA ARG A 430 3.76 24.23 15.23
C ARG A 430 4.18 25.50 14.51
N THR A 431 3.39 26.55 14.66
CA THR A 431 3.54 27.88 14.02
C THR A 431 3.58 27.82 12.49
N SER A 432 4.76 27.71 11.87
CA SER A 432 5.02 27.65 10.42
C SER A 432 5.67 26.33 9.97
N SER A 433 6.03 25.45 10.92
CA SER A 433 6.77 24.21 10.69
C SER A 433 5.94 22.96 11.01
N SER A 434 6.27 21.84 10.37
CA SER A 434 5.68 20.54 10.73
C SER A 434 5.91 20.25 12.21
N THR A 435 4.94 19.63 12.87
CA THR A 435 5.15 19.13 14.23
C THR A 435 6.21 18.02 14.22
N LYS A 436 6.76 17.72 15.40
CA LYS A 436 7.79 16.70 15.55
C LYS A 436 7.18 15.30 15.66
N PRO A 437 7.87 14.26 15.20
CA PRO A 437 7.49 12.87 15.48
C PRO A 437 7.25 12.66 16.98
N GLY A 438 6.15 11.99 17.34
CA GLY A 438 5.67 11.83 18.72
C GLY A 438 4.69 12.92 19.17
N THR A 439 4.31 13.86 18.30
CA THR A 439 3.23 14.82 18.61
C THR A 439 1.90 14.07 18.72
N CYS A 440 1.28 14.14 19.89
CA CYS A 440 0.02 13.51 20.23
C CYS A 440 -1.01 14.57 20.63
N VAL A 441 -2.24 14.40 20.15
CA VAL A 441 -3.40 15.25 20.46
C VAL A 441 -4.57 14.35 20.80
N ASP A 442 -5.05 14.45 22.03
CA ASP A 442 -6.17 13.67 22.58
C ASP A 442 -7.30 14.55 23.14
N SER A 443 -7.26 15.87 22.89
CA SER A 443 -8.27 16.82 23.33
C SER A 443 -8.49 17.95 22.33
N GLY A 444 -9.66 18.61 22.43
CA GLY A 444 -10.06 19.76 21.63
C GLY A 444 -10.69 19.42 20.28
N ILE A 445 -10.09 18.47 19.54
CA ILE A 445 -10.55 18.04 18.20
C ILE A 445 -10.90 16.55 18.12
N THR A 446 -10.83 15.85 19.25
CA THR A 446 -11.17 14.44 19.40
C THR A 446 -12.66 14.25 19.72
N ASN A 447 -13.11 13.01 19.67
CA ASN A 447 -14.48 12.64 19.98
C ASN A 447 -14.82 12.95 21.46
N PRO A 448 -15.99 13.55 21.74
CA PRO A 448 -16.37 13.89 23.12
C PRO A 448 -16.78 12.67 23.97
N VAL A 449 -17.05 11.52 23.36
CA VAL A 449 -17.60 10.32 24.03
C VAL A 449 -16.65 9.15 23.98
N TYR A 450 -16.04 8.91 22.83
CA TYR A 450 -15.15 7.78 22.62
C TYR A 450 -13.70 8.17 22.84
N PHE A 451 -12.86 7.19 23.20
CA PHE A 451 -11.44 7.44 23.30
C PHE A 451 -10.79 7.37 21.92
N ASP A 452 -10.37 8.52 21.41
CA ASP A 452 -9.60 8.68 20.20
C ASP A 452 -8.44 9.67 20.39
N PHE A 453 -7.43 9.57 19.54
CA PHE A 453 -6.28 10.48 19.57
C PHE A 453 -5.57 10.54 18.22
N TYR A 454 -5.02 11.71 17.91
CA TYR A 454 -4.10 11.89 16.78
C TYR A 454 -2.67 11.68 17.25
N LEU A 455 -1.87 10.99 16.44
CA LEU A 455 -0.45 10.78 16.67
C LEU A 455 0.34 10.94 15.37
N GLN A 456 1.20 11.96 15.32
CA GLN A 456 2.18 12.10 14.27
C GLN A 456 3.46 11.37 14.66
N SER A 457 3.59 10.10 14.32
CA SER A 457 4.73 9.26 14.70
C SER A 457 5.98 9.43 13.83
N HIS A 458 5.87 10.11 12.68
CA HIS A 458 6.90 10.19 11.65
C HIS A 458 7.27 11.63 11.29
N LYS A 459 8.44 11.78 10.66
CA LYS A 459 8.90 13.05 10.09
C LYS A 459 8.40 13.14 8.65
N ALA A 460 7.70 14.22 8.32
CA ALA A 460 7.40 14.51 6.92
C ALA A 460 8.69 14.85 6.17
N ILE A 461 9.06 13.98 5.22
CA ILE A 461 10.19 14.22 4.31
C ILE A 461 9.81 15.24 3.24
N LYS A 462 8.52 15.26 2.86
CA LYS A 462 7.96 16.14 1.84
C LYS A 462 6.56 16.58 2.26
N GLY A 463 6.24 17.84 1.95
CA GLY A 463 4.93 18.43 2.21
C GLY A 463 4.57 18.48 3.69
N THR A 464 3.27 18.38 3.95
CA THR A 464 2.70 18.45 5.30
C THR A 464 2.47 17.04 5.85
N ALA A 465 2.91 16.81 7.09
CA ALA A 465 2.70 15.54 7.77
C ALA A 465 1.21 15.26 7.96
N ARG A 466 0.83 13.98 7.83
CA ARG A 466 -0.51 13.50 8.15
C ARG A 466 -0.43 12.68 9.43
N PRO A 467 -0.91 13.21 10.58
CA PRO A 467 -0.97 12.42 11.81
C PRO A 467 -1.92 11.24 11.62
N ALA A 468 -1.60 10.06 12.14
CA ALA A 468 -2.58 8.97 12.18
C ALA A 468 -3.62 9.27 13.26
N HIS A 469 -4.88 8.92 13.00
CA HIS A 469 -5.99 9.09 13.92
C HIS A 469 -6.38 7.73 14.47
N TYR A 470 -6.17 7.49 15.75
CA TYR A 470 -6.46 6.22 16.40
C TYR A 470 -7.77 6.32 17.15
N PHE A 471 -8.70 5.40 16.88
CA PHE A 471 -9.97 5.31 17.57
C PHE A 471 -10.05 3.98 18.32
N VAL A 472 -10.22 4.03 19.65
CA VAL A 472 -10.35 2.84 20.50
C VAL A 472 -11.81 2.41 20.55
N LEU A 473 -12.16 1.30 19.88
CA LEU A 473 -13.53 0.77 19.96
C LEU A 473 -13.78 -0.03 21.23
N HIS A 474 -12.75 -0.74 21.71
CA HIS A 474 -12.88 -1.67 22.83
C HIS A 474 -11.53 -1.90 23.51
N ASP A 475 -11.53 -1.92 24.84
CA ASP A 475 -10.33 -2.18 25.64
C ASP A 475 -10.65 -2.96 26.93
N ASP A 476 -10.50 -4.28 26.89
CA ASP A 476 -10.57 -5.14 28.09
C ASP A 476 -9.27 -5.14 28.91
N ASN A 477 -8.19 -4.57 28.36
CA ASN A 477 -6.88 -4.57 29.00
C ASN A 477 -6.72 -3.41 30.00
N ASN A 478 -7.69 -2.48 30.02
CA ASN A 478 -7.70 -1.28 30.86
C ASN A 478 -6.43 -0.44 30.72
N PHE A 479 -6.01 -0.19 29.48
CA PHE A 479 -4.93 0.76 29.21
C PHE A 479 -5.36 2.17 29.61
N THR A 480 -4.47 2.87 30.30
CA THR A 480 -4.55 4.33 30.38
C THR A 480 -4.26 4.93 29.00
N ALA A 481 -4.74 6.16 28.77
CA ALA A 481 -4.50 6.87 27.52
C ALA A 481 -3.00 6.99 27.22
N GLU A 482 -2.20 7.35 28.23
CA GLU A 482 -0.76 7.51 28.11
C GLU A 482 -0.05 6.21 27.75
N GLN A 483 -0.44 5.10 28.36
CA GLN A 483 0.14 3.78 28.07
C GLN A 483 -0.14 3.36 26.64
N LEU A 484 -1.39 3.50 26.18
CA LEU A 484 -1.76 3.12 24.83
C LEU A 484 -1.06 4.00 23.79
N GLN A 485 -1.07 5.31 23.99
CA GLN A 485 -0.43 6.26 23.08
C GLN A 485 1.10 6.05 23.00
N ASP A 486 1.76 5.78 24.13
CA ASP A 486 3.19 5.44 24.18
C ASP A 486 3.48 4.11 23.47
N LEU A 487 2.68 3.07 23.72
CA LEU A 487 2.80 1.77 23.05
C LEU A 487 2.64 1.91 21.52
N VAL A 488 1.61 2.60 21.07
CA VAL A 488 1.35 2.83 19.65
C VAL A 488 2.50 3.61 19.01
N HIS A 489 3.01 4.65 19.69
CA HIS A 489 4.17 5.38 19.21
C HIS A 489 5.39 4.47 19.05
N LYS A 490 5.67 3.60 20.03
CA LYS A 490 6.78 2.64 19.97
C LYS A 490 6.63 1.61 18.87
N LEU A 491 5.43 1.12 18.63
CA LEU A 491 5.16 0.19 17.53
C LEU A 491 5.50 0.80 16.17
N CYS A 492 5.43 2.12 16.00
CA CYS A 492 5.86 2.81 14.77
C CYS A 492 7.37 2.70 14.50
N PHE A 493 8.19 2.38 15.52
CA PHE A 493 9.63 2.14 15.38
C PHE A 493 9.98 0.67 15.09
N THR A 494 9.00 -0.24 15.12
CA THR A 494 9.23 -1.68 14.89
C THR A 494 9.19 -2.09 13.42
N TYR A 495 8.96 -1.15 12.50
CA TYR A 495 8.92 -1.43 11.07
C TYR A 495 10.32 -1.75 10.53
N ALA A 496 10.50 -2.97 10.02
CA ALA A 496 11.82 -3.53 9.78
C ALA A 496 12.46 -3.14 8.45
N ARG A 497 11.79 -2.36 7.59
CA ARG A 497 12.30 -2.00 6.24
C ARG A 497 12.96 -0.64 6.14
N SER A 498 12.93 0.16 7.20
CA SER A 498 13.54 1.48 7.24
C SER A 498 14.13 1.78 8.61
N SER A 499 15.20 2.57 8.66
CA SER A 499 15.73 3.14 9.90
C SER A 499 15.01 4.44 10.27
N THR A 500 13.69 4.44 10.13
CA THR A 500 12.80 5.57 10.38
C THR A 500 11.50 5.08 10.98
N SER A 501 10.91 5.87 11.88
CA SER A 501 9.55 5.68 12.37
C SER A 501 8.57 5.83 11.21
N VAL A 502 7.62 4.91 11.12
CA VAL A 502 6.54 4.94 10.13
C VAL A 502 5.36 5.78 10.63
N SER A 503 4.47 6.16 9.73
CA SER A 503 3.36 7.07 9.99
C SER A 503 2.24 6.52 10.87
N TYR A 504 2.21 5.20 11.06
CA TYR A 504 1.24 4.50 11.88
C TYR A 504 1.79 3.15 12.36
N ALA A 505 1.06 2.45 13.23
CA ALA A 505 1.54 1.25 13.89
C ALA A 505 2.03 0.19 12.89
N ALA A 506 3.28 -0.28 13.05
CA ALA A 506 3.90 -1.22 12.11
C ALA A 506 3.10 -2.50 11.83
N PRO A 507 2.33 -3.10 12.77
CA PRO A 507 1.46 -4.23 12.48
C PRO A 507 0.46 -3.95 11.36
N ALA A 508 -0.24 -2.80 11.42
CA ALA A 508 -1.16 -2.37 10.36
C ALA A 508 -0.42 -2.10 9.06
N TYR A 509 0.77 -1.48 9.13
CA TYR A 509 1.62 -1.26 7.97
C TYR A 509 2.02 -2.57 7.28
N TYR A 510 2.35 -3.61 8.05
CA TYR A 510 2.66 -4.93 7.50
C TYR A 510 1.45 -5.60 6.84
N ALA A 511 0.25 -5.36 7.35
CA ALA A 511 -0.99 -5.83 6.75
C ALA A 511 -1.27 -5.13 5.41
N ASP A 512 -1.13 -3.79 5.34
CA ASP A 512 -1.21 -3.04 4.08
C ASP A 512 -0.22 -3.57 3.03
N ARG A 513 1.04 -3.81 3.44
CA ARG A 513 2.05 -4.38 2.53
C ARG A 513 1.66 -5.76 2.00
N LEU A 514 1.01 -6.58 2.84
CA LEU A 514 0.49 -7.88 2.43
C LEU A 514 -0.67 -7.71 1.46
N CYS A 515 -1.63 -6.84 1.75
CA CYS A 515 -2.74 -6.51 0.85
C CYS A 515 -2.24 -6.00 -0.50
N GLY A 516 -1.26 -5.09 -0.51
CA GLY A 516 -0.63 -4.57 -1.73
C GLY A 516 0.07 -5.66 -2.53
N ARG A 517 0.71 -6.64 -1.86
CA ARG A 517 1.27 -7.82 -2.54
C ARG A 517 0.16 -8.69 -3.14
N VAL A 518 -0.87 -8.97 -2.36
CA VAL A 518 -2.03 -9.74 -2.78
C VAL A 518 -2.62 -9.10 -4.01
N ARG A 519 -2.89 -7.78 -4.00
CA ARG A 519 -3.36 -6.98 -5.15
C ARG A 519 -2.52 -7.14 -6.42
N ASN A 520 -1.20 -7.29 -6.31
CA ASN A 520 -0.36 -7.56 -7.47
C ASN A 520 -0.73 -8.90 -8.14
N TYR A 521 -1.08 -9.93 -7.38
CA TYR A 521 -1.55 -11.21 -7.95
C TYR A 521 -2.88 -11.07 -8.71
N PHE A 522 -3.66 -10.02 -8.44
CA PHE A 522 -4.93 -9.73 -9.14
C PHE A 522 -4.74 -8.82 -10.35
N SER A 523 -3.58 -8.17 -10.51
CA SER A 523 -3.50 -7.02 -11.41
C SER A 523 -3.88 -7.40 -12.85
N GLY A 524 -3.52 -8.61 -13.31
CA GLY A 524 -3.89 -9.10 -14.64
C GLY A 524 -5.39 -9.36 -14.87
N TYR A 525 -6.18 -9.56 -13.80
CA TYR A 525 -7.63 -9.64 -13.85
C TYR A 525 -8.28 -8.25 -13.82
N LEU A 526 -7.69 -7.33 -13.04
CA LEU A 526 -8.19 -5.97 -12.88
C LEU A 526 -7.91 -5.08 -14.09
N SER A 527 -6.86 -5.38 -14.87
CA SER A 527 -6.50 -4.62 -16.07
C SER A 527 -7.17 -5.09 -17.36
N ASN A 528 -8.09 -6.06 -17.33
CA ASN A 528 -8.69 -6.69 -18.52
C ASN A 528 -7.66 -7.21 -19.56
N THR A 529 -6.40 -7.39 -19.16
CA THR A 529 -5.31 -7.83 -20.04
C THR A 529 -5.28 -9.34 -20.24
N ARG A 530 -5.98 -10.10 -19.40
CA ARG A 530 -6.28 -11.50 -19.68
C ARG A 530 -7.53 -11.54 -20.56
N THR A 531 -7.44 -12.19 -21.73
CA THR A 531 -8.62 -12.66 -22.44
C THR A 531 -9.42 -13.53 -21.47
N PRO A 532 -10.67 -13.15 -21.14
CA PRO A 532 -11.55 -14.03 -20.38
C PRO A 532 -11.58 -15.38 -21.11
N ARG A 533 -11.45 -16.49 -20.39
CA ARG A 533 -11.83 -17.77 -21.00
C ARG A 533 -13.29 -17.60 -21.38
N THR A 534 -13.63 -17.96 -22.62
CA THR A 534 -14.99 -17.87 -23.17
C THR A 534 -15.93 -18.73 -22.34
N VAL A 535 -16.39 -18.20 -21.22
CA VAL A 535 -17.48 -18.74 -20.43
C VAL A 535 -18.66 -17.89 -20.83
N LEU A 536 -19.68 -18.52 -21.39
CA LEU A 536 -21.00 -17.90 -21.58
C LEU A 536 -21.45 -17.42 -20.20
N VAL A 537 -21.31 -16.13 -19.93
CA VAL A 537 -21.77 -15.51 -18.68
C VAL A 537 -23.29 -15.39 -18.80
N PRO A 538 -24.08 -15.96 -17.88
CA PRO A 538 -25.52 -15.75 -17.86
C PRO A 538 -25.85 -14.24 -17.77
N PRO A 539 -26.92 -13.76 -18.40
CA PRO A 539 -27.24 -12.32 -18.49
C PRO A 539 -27.45 -11.61 -17.13
N GLU A 540 -27.54 -12.37 -16.03
CA GLU A 540 -27.76 -11.88 -14.67
C GLU A 540 -26.47 -11.59 -13.88
N VAL A 541 -25.29 -11.96 -14.39
CA VAL A 541 -24.01 -11.85 -13.66
C VAL A 541 -23.24 -10.63 -14.17
N THR A 542 -22.90 -9.70 -13.28
CA THR A 542 -22.12 -8.51 -13.67
C THR A 542 -20.72 -8.92 -14.16
N GLN A 543 -20.11 -8.12 -15.03
CA GLN A 543 -18.75 -8.40 -15.51
C GLN A 543 -17.73 -8.47 -14.36
N ALA A 544 -17.95 -7.71 -13.29
CA ALA A 544 -17.14 -7.76 -12.07
C ALA A 544 -17.27 -9.11 -11.34
N ASP A 545 -18.48 -9.67 -11.26
CA ASP A 545 -18.73 -10.98 -10.65
C ASP A 545 -18.11 -12.11 -11.48
N ALA A 546 -18.15 -12.01 -12.82
CA ALA A 546 -17.50 -12.96 -13.71
C ALA A 546 -15.96 -12.95 -13.54
N THR A 547 -15.35 -11.76 -13.52
CA THR A 547 -13.91 -11.59 -13.24
C THR A 547 -13.53 -12.13 -11.86
N TYR A 548 -14.36 -11.89 -10.85
CA TYR A 548 -14.17 -12.44 -9.51
C TYR A 548 -14.26 -13.96 -9.47
N ASN A 549 -15.24 -14.57 -10.15
CA ASN A 549 -15.41 -16.01 -10.18
C ASN A 549 -14.27 -16.73 -10.92
N ASP A 550 -13.82 -16.19 -12.06
CA ASP A 550 -12.65 -16.69 -12.78
C ASP A 550 -11.39 -16.61 -11.91
N PHE A 551 -11.24 -15.51 -11.19
CA PHE A 551 -10.17 -15.36 -10.22
C PHE A 551 -10.28 -16.38 -9.08
N MET A 552 -11.45 -16.56 -8.46
CA MET A 552 -11.62 -17.49 -7.34
C MET A 552 -11.40 -18.94 -7.81
N ARG A 553 -11.66 -19.25 -9.08
CA ARG A 553 -11.25 -20.53 -9.68
C ARG A 553 -9.74 -20.66 -9.76
N ASP A 554 -9.01 -19.67 -10.28
CA ASP A 554 -7.55 -19.68 -10.33
C ASP A 554 -6.87 -19.54 -8.94
N TRP A 555 -7.60 -19.00 -7.96
CA TRP A 555 -7.19 -18.92 -6.55
C TRP A 555 -7.31 -20.30 -5.88
N ASN A 556 -8.42 -21.00 -6.14
CA ASN A 556 -8.70 -22.33 -5.59
C ASN A 556 -8.16 -23.46 -6.47
N ALA A 557 -7.64 -23.17 -7.67
CA ALA A 557 -7.14 -24.17 -8.60
C ALA A 557 -5.91 -24.86 -7.99
N PRO A 558 -5.98 -26.17 -7.72
CA PRO A 558 -4.82 -26.92 -7.28
C PRO A 558 -3.80 -26.93 -8.41
N GLY A 559 -2.62 -26.34 -8.18
CA GLY A 559 -1.41 -26.51 -8.98
C GLY A 559 -1.58 -26.35 -10.50
N ARG A 560 -1.27 -25.17 -11.04
CA ARG A 560 -0.48 -25.18 -12.28
C ARG A 560 0.98 -25.40 -11.90
N LEU A 561 1.33 -26.69 -11.88
CA LEU A 561 2.68 -27.25 -11.93
C LEU A 561 3.60 -26.96 -10.73
N LEU A 562 3.35 -27.68 -9.63
CA LEU A 562 4.47 -28.36 -8.98
C LEU A 562 4.95 -29.45 -9.96
N GLN A 563 6.02 -29.19 -10.71
CA GLN A 563 6.77 -30.20 -11.47
C GLN A 563 7.42 -31.27 -10.57
N THR A 564 7.15 -31.27 -9.26
CA THR A 564 7.76 -32.13 -8.25
C THR A 564 6.87 -33.27 -7.75
N GLY A 565 5.68 -33.48 -8.33
CA GLY A 565 4.85 -34.66 -8.00
C GLY A 565 4.26 -34.69 -6.58
N LEU A 566 4.21 -33.55 -5.89
CA LEU A 566 3.55 -33.45 -4.58
C LEU A 566 2.12 -32.89 -4.73
N PRO A 567 1.09 -33.56 -4.18
CA PRO A 567 -0.29 -33.08 -4.27
C PRO A 567 -0.45 -31.76 -3.49
N ALA A 568 -1.24 -30.84 -4.06
CA ALA A 568 -1.67 -29.65 -3.33
C ALA A 568 -2.48 -30.10 -2.11
N PRO A 569 -2.16 -29.66 -0.88
CA PRO A 569 -2.96 -30.01 0.28
C PRO A 569 -4.36 -29.40 0.15
N ASN A 570 -5.36 -30.29 0.16
CA ASN A 570 -6.78 -29.99 0.16
C ASN A 570 -7.13 -28.79 1.08
N GLY A 571 -7.76 -27.74 0.55
CA GLY A 571 -8.41 -26.70 1.37
C GLY A 571 -7.54 -25.55 1.91
N ARG A 572 -6.33 -25.31 1.38
CA ARG A 572 -5.50 -24.15 1.80
C ARG A 572 -6.02 -22.83 1.20
N GLY A 573 -6.23 -21.82 2.04
CA GLY A 573 -6.73 -20.49 1.64
C GLY A 573 -5.69 -19.44 1.23
N ASN A 574 -4.38 -19.71 1.40
CA ASN A 574 -3.31 -18.77 1.05
C ASN A 574 -2.95 -18.87 -0.44
N PRO A 575 -2.74 -17.73 -1.13
CA PRO A 575 -2.43 -17.74 -2.57
C PRO A 575 -0.96 -18.01 -2.91
N TRP A 576 -0.08 -18.04 -1.92
CA TRP A 576 1.36 -18.26 -2.07
C TRP A 576 1.75 -19.69 -1.69
N HIS A 577 2.95 -20.11 -2.10
CA HIS A 577 3.51 -21.43 -1.82
C HIS A 577 3.68 -21.69 -0.30
N THR A 578 3.56 -22.95 0.13
CA THR A 578 3.61 -23.36 1.56
C THR A 578 4.92 -22.96 2.26
N GLU A 579 6.05 -23.03 1.56
CA GLU A 579 7.36 -22.60 2.07
C GLU A 579 7.41 -21.15 2.57
N LEU A 580 6.47 -20.30 2.12
CA LEU A 580 6.43 -18.89 2.47
C LEU A 580 5.50 -18.58 3.66
N ASP A 581 4.74 -19.55 4.19
CA ASP A 581 3.70 -19.32 5.21
C ASP A 581 4.19 -18.68 6.50
N ASP A 582 5.43 -18.97 6.89
CA ASP A 582 6.05 -18.47 8.13
C ASP A 582 7.13 -17.41 7.87
N THR A 583 7.16 -16.86 6.65
CA THR A 583 8.13 -15.84 6.23
C THR A 583 7.42 -14.51 6.01
N THR A 584 8.15 -13.39 6.09
CA THR A 584 7.62 -12.09 5.68
C THR A 584 7.99 -11.76 4.24
N PHE A 585 7.75 -12.68 3.31
CA PHE A 585 8.16 -12.53 1.89
C PHE A 585 7.55 -11.30 1.18
N TRP A 586 6.48 -10.71 1.72
CA TRP A 586 5.85 -9.49 1.19
C TRP A 586 6.57 -8.20 1.62
N ILE A 587 7.33 -8.24 2.71
CA ILE A 587 8.02 -7.11 3.36
C ILE A 587 9.28 -6.77 2.61
#